data_AF-A0A9J6G723-F1
#
_entry.id   AF-A0A9J6G723-F1
#
_cell.length_a   1.000
_cell.length_b   1.000
_cell.length_c   1.000
_cell.angle_alpha   90.00
_cell.angle_beta   90.00
_cell.angle_gamma   90.00
#
_symmetry.space_group_name_H-M   'P 1'
#
loop_
_entity.id
_entity.type
_entity.pdbx_description
1 polymer ?
#
loop_
_entity_poly.entity_id
_entity_poly.type
_entity_poly.pdbx_seq_one_letter_code
_entity_poly.pdbx_strand_id
1 'polypeptide(L)'
;MERSPFRKVLRRSCRQELCLQCLRTIRRSVGKQVRPYNASRAQMAAFVREVFGELVYVTCTRQLDSGARTDGDEHSAGAEELRFRFQVRLLDSERLFEADNRKHVLCHLWADEGGGRTTEVSKRKWFSESATELTAEVLDPASSCLVLEVFAKDPVTLWDAIRKLARPGSLSAFLESLRKVFSQYFRPGTAYKLVGRLESSLEDIPCVGVEEWYVLKDTAGHNLESKVQLSVTFHSVASADISVLERIREHYALSFAFLEHNVEQTAEDDVAQWSKWSDCVGRRGLTLLRQHALQNNMQDVEAHCCYLQRPLNIE
;
A
#
# COMPACT_ATOMS: atom_id res chain seq x y z
N MET A 1 -24.61 39.55 5.13
CA MET A 1 -24.38 38.16 4.71
C MET A 1 -24.90 37.25 5.81
N GLU A 2 -26.12 36.73 5.63
CA GLU A 2 -26.63 35.68 6.50
C GLU A 2 -25.70 34.47 6.37
N ARG A 3 -25.11 34.09 7.50
CA ARG A 3 -24.17 32.96 7.56
C ARG A 3 -24.94 31.70 7.19
N SER A 4 -24.37 30.92 6.26
CA SER A 4 -24.83 29.60 5.81
C SER A 4 -25.68 28.90 6.91
N PRO A 5 -26.94 28.53 6.63
CA PRO A 5 -27.77 27.78 7.59
C PRO A 5 -27.13 26.47 8.03
N PHE A 6 -26.12 25.99 7.30
CA PHE A 6 -25.40 24.75 7.52
C PHE A 6 -24.32 24.84 8.60
N ARG A 7 -23.77 26.02 8.89
CA ARG A 7 -22.89 26.23 10.06
C ARG A 7 -23.57 25.95 11.40
N LYS A 8 -24.91 25.94 11.44
CA LYS A 8 -25.68 25.54 12.62
C LYS A 8 -25.72 24.01 12.81
N VAL A 9 -25.57 23.24 11.73
CA VAL A 9 -25.64 21.76 11.73
C VAL A 9 -24.32 21.17 12.21
N LEU A 10 -23.18 21.75 11.80
CA LEU A 10 -21.86 21.33 12.27
C LEU A 10 -21.51 22.02 13.61
N ARG A 11 -21.87 21.37 14.74
CA ARG A 11 -21.40 21.80 16.07
C ARG A 11 -19.86 21.86 16.10
N ARG A 12 -19.28 22.74 16.93
CA ARG A 12 -17.81 22.91 17.07
C ARG A 12 -17.08 21.58 17.34
N SER A 13 -17.67 20.70 18.15
CA SER A 13 -17.14 19.35 18.43
C SER A 13 -17.10 18.46 17.18
N CYS A 14 -18.11 18.59 16.30
CA CYS A 14 -18.14 17.88 15.02
C CYS A 14 -17.05 18.40 14.06
N ARG A 15 -16.81 19.73 14.01
CA ARG A 15 -15.72 20.29 13.19
C ARG A 15 -14.33 19.82 13.63
N GLN A 16 -14.09 19.74 14.94
CA GLN A 16 -12.81 19.25 15.46
C GLN A 16 -12.59 17.77 15.09
N GLU A 17 -13.62 16.93 15.24
CA GLU A 17 -13.53 15.51 14.88
C GLU A 17 -13.31 15.31 13.39
N LEU A 18 -14.06 16.01 12.53
CA LEU A 18 -13.87 15.95 11.08
C LEU A 18 -12.47 16.43 10.66
N CYS A 19 -11.93 17.45 11.31
CA CYS A 19 -10.55 17.89 11.09
C CYS A 19 -9.54 16.80 11.52
N LEU A 20 -9.75 16.15 12.67
CA LEU A 20 -8.91 15.03 13.13
C LEU A 20 -8.95 13.88 12.12
N GLN A 21 -10.13 13.53 11.61
CA GLN A 21 -10.27 12.47 10.60
C GLN A 21 -9.54 12.80 9.30
N CYS A 22 -9.63 14.05 8.82
CA CYS A 22 -8.84 14.51 7.68
C CYS A 22 -7.33 14.37 7.92
N LEU A 23 -6.85 14.81 9.09
CA LEU A 23 -5.42 14.74 9.42
C LEU A 23 -4.94 13.30 9.60
N ARG A 24 -5.76 12.42 10.20
CA ARG A 24 -5.52 10.97 10.25
C ARG A 24 -5.44 10.40 8.84
N THR A 25 -6.36 10.76 7.96
CA THR A 25 -6.37 10.34 6.56
C THR A 25 -5.09 10.75 5.83
N ILE A 26 -4.64 11.99 6.04
CA ILE A 26 -3.38 12.49 5.45
C ILE A 26 -2.17 11.74 6.01
N ARG A 27 -2.08 11.55 7.33
CA ARG A 27 -0.98 10.77 7.95
C ARG A 27 -0.96 9.32 7.48
N ARG A 28 -2.14 8.74 7.29
CA ARG A 28 -2.35 7.36 6.81
C ARG A 28 -2.27 7.24 5.29
N SER A 29 -2.16 8.34 4.55
CA SER A 29 -2.08 8.29 3.08
C SER A 29 -0.72 7.77 2.67
N VAL A 30 -0.68 6.55 2.14
CA VAL A 30 0.55 5.88 1.67
C VAL A 30 0.51 5.81 0.15
N GLY A 31 1.69 5.89 -0.46
CA GLY A 31 1.86 5.68 -1.89
C GLY A 31 1.67 6.92 -2.73
N LYS A 32 2.12 6.78 -3.97
CA LYS A 32 2.07 7.80 -5.00
C LYS A 32 0.63 7.98 -5.45
N GLN A 33 0.21 9.23 -5.49
CA GLN A 33 -1.12 9.57 -5.92
C GLN A 33 -1.26 9.41 -7.43
N VAL A 34 -2.37 8.79 -7.83
CA VAL A 34 -2.65 8.47 -9.24
C VAL A 34 -3.73 9.40 -9.78
N ARG A 35 -3.56 9.83 -11.04
CA ARG A 35 -4.58 10.62 -11.75
C ARG A 35 -5.94 9.90 -11.76
N PRO A 36 -7.07 10.63 -11.75
CA PRO A 36 -7.17 12.10 -11.80
C PRO A 36 -7.00 12.80 -10.44
N TYR A 37 -6.69 12.07 -9.36
CA TYR A 37 -6.70 12.57 -7.98
C TYR A 37 -5.28 12.72 -7.42
N ASN A 38 -4.63 13.82 -7.76
CA ASN A 38 -3.24 14.11 -7.38
C ASN A 38 -3.14 15.43 -6.59
N ALA A 39 -3.33 15.37 -5.28
CA ALA A 39 -3.03 16.47 -4.36
C ALA A 39 -2.07 16.02 -3.27
N SER A 40 -0.82 16.49 -3.28
CA SER A 40 0.23 16.05 -2.33
C SER A 40 -0.22 16.15 -0.86
N ARG A 41 0.44 15.43 0.06
CA ARG A 41 0.15 15.52 1.50
C ARG A 41 0.14 16.98 2.00
N ALA A 42 1.08 17.79 1.52
CA ALA A 42 1.14 19.22 1.84
C ALA A 42 -0.06 20.01 1.28
N GLN A 43 -0.48 19.73 0.05
CA GLN A 43 -1.67 20.37 -0.55
C GLN A 43 -2.95 19.95 0.17
N MET A 44 -3.08 18.69 0.58
CA MET A 44 -4.19 18.21 1.38
C MET A 44 -4.20 18.87 2.77
N ALA A 45 -3.06 18.95 3.45
CA ALA A 45 -2.96 19.60 4.76
C ALA A 45 -3.30 21.10 4.69
N ALA A 46 -2.82 21.81 3.66
CA ALA A 46 -3.19 23.18 3.40
C ALA A 46 -4.71 23.33 3.17
N PHE A 47 -5.31 22.44 2.38
CA PHE A 47 -6.76 22.45 2.15
C PHE A 47 -7.56 22.18 3.43
N VAL A 48 -7.14 21.24 4.28
CA VAL A 48 -7.78 20.99 5.58
C VAL A 48 -7.70 22.24 6.46
N ARG A 49 -6.55 22.93 6.47
CA ARG A 49 -6.39 24.20 7.18
C ARG A 49 -7.34 25.28 6.65
N GLU A 50 -7.49 25.39 5.32
CA GLU A 50 -8.42 26.31 4.67
C GLU A 50 -9.89 26.02 5.08
N VAL A 51 -10.32 24.75 5.02
CA VAL A 51 -11.70 24.33 5.28
C VAL A 51 -12.08 24.47 6.77
N PHE A 52 -11.20 24.01 7.67
CA PHE A 52 -11.52 23.92 9.10
C PHE A 52 -11.11 25.15 9.91
N GLY A 53 -10.17 25.94 9.38
CA GLY A 53 -9.60 27.14 10.00
C GLY A 53 -8.37 26.85 10.85
N GLU A 54 -7.46 27.83 10.93
CA GLU A 54 -6.13 27.71 11.57
C GLU A 54 -6.20 27.17 13.00
N LEU A 55 -7.08 27.74 13.84
CA LEU A 55 -7.17 27.37 15.26
C LEU A 55 -7.54 25.89 15.46
N VAL A 56 -8.49 25.39 14.66
CA VAL A 56 -8.91 23.98 14.73
C VAL A 56 -7.79 23.09 14.20
N TYR A 57 -7.20 23.45 13.06
CA TYR A 57 -6.09 22.70 12.45
C TYR A 57 -4.91 22.53 13.41
N VAL A 58 -4.45 23.61 14.05
CA VAL A 58 -3.33 23.57 15.01
C VAL A 58 -3.67 22.73 16.23
N THR A 59 -4.89 22.86 16.77
CA THR A 59 -5.35 22.07 17.92
C THR A 59 -5.36 20.58 17.61
N CYS A 60 -5.94 20.19 16.47
CA CYS A 60 -6.01 18.80 16.04
C CYS A 60 -4.62 18.22 15.72
N THR A 61 -3.74 19.02 15.10
CA THR A 61 -2.35 18.61 14.84
C THR A 61 -1.61 18.33 16.15
N ARG A 62 -1.71 19.25 17.12
CA ARG A 62 -1.10 19.07 18.44
C ARG A 62 -1.66 17.85 19.16
N GLN A 63 -2.97 17.61 19.06
CA GLN A 63 -3.62 16.44 19.68
C GLN A 63 -3.07 15.12 19.10
N LEU A 64 -2.91 15.06 17.78
CA LEU A 64 -2.30 13.89 17.12
C LEU A 64 -0.82 13.72 17.47
N ASP A 65 -0.08 14.81 17.68
CA ASP A 65 1.32 14.76 18.10
C ASP A 65 1.49 14.38 19.58
N SER A 66 0.57 14.83 20.45
CA SER A 66 0.60 14.50 21.88
C SER A 66 0.19 13.06 22.15
N GLY A 67 -0.78 12.53 21.39
CA GLY A 67 -1.16 11.12 21.47
C GLY A 67 -0.05 10.15 21.03
N ALA A 68 0.96 10.65 20.29
CA ALA A 68 2.13 9.89 19.87
C ALA A 68 3.32 9.97 20.85
N ARG A 69 3.23 10.76 21.94
CA ARG A 69 4.36 11.05 22.85
C ARG A 69 4.16 10.61 24.31
N THR A 70 2.99 10.12 24.68
CA THR A 70 2.71 9.63 26.04
C THR A 70 2.89 8.12 26.13
N ASP A 71 4.12 7.63 25.98
CA ASP A 71 4.51 6.25 26.31
C ASP A 71 5.60 6.29 27.39
N GLY A 72 5.15 6.20 28.65
CA GLY A 72 6.00 6.01 29.82
C GLY A 72 5.32 5.23 30.96
N ASP A 73 4.07 4.79 30.79
CA ASP A 73 3.34 3.98 31.77
C ASP A 73 2.65 2.81 31.05
N GLU A 74 3.08 1.59 31.39
CA GLU A 74 2.74 0.31 30.73
C GLU A 74 1.26 -0.11 30.82
N HIS A 75 0.32 0.75 31.23
CA HIS A 75 -1.07 0.35 31.50
C HIS A 75 -2.15 1.23 30.83
N SER A 76 -1.79 2.06 29.85
CA SER A 76 -2.78 2.81 29.05
C SER A 76 -3.00 2.15 27.69
N ALA A 77 -4.08 1.37 27.57
CA ALA A 77 -4.68 1.05 26.29
C ALA A 77 -5.11 2.34 25.58
N GLY A 78 -4.48 2.71 24.46
CA GLY A 78 -5.02 3.81 23.63
C GLY A 78 -4.07 4.59 22.74
N ALA A 79 -2.76 4.35 22.74
CA ALA A 79 -1.92 4.79 21.62
C ALA A 79 -2.15 3.79 20.48
N GLU A 80 -3.09 4.09 19.58
CA GLU A 80 -3.25 3.34 18.33
C GLU A 80 -1.95 3.46 17.53
N GLU A 81 -1.01 2.55 17.77
CA GLU A 81 0.16 2.40 16.92
C GLU A 81 -0.36 2.12 15.51
N LEU A 82 -0.20 3.11 14.62
CA LEU A 82 -0.76 3.06 13.27
C LEU A 82 -0.07 1.95 12.49
N ARG A 83 -0.64 0.75 12.53
CA ARG A 83 -0.17 -0.38 11.75
C ARG A 83 -0.81 -0.35 10.37
N PHE A 84 0.02 -0.39 9.36
CA PHE A 84 -0.40 -0.52 7.97
C PHE A 84 -0.10 -1.92 7.52
N ARG A 85 -1.02 -2.54 6.79
CA ARG A 85 -0.78 -3.79 6.09
C ARG A 85 -0.82 -3.51 4.60
N PHE A 86 0.28 -3.76 3.91
CA PHE A 86 0.26 -3.77 2.46
C PHE A 86 0.19 -5.21 1.95
N GLN A 87 -0.58 -5.38 0.89
CA GLN A 87 -0.82 -6.64 0.20
C GLN A 87 -0.22 -6.52 -1.19
N VAL A 88 0.62 -7.47 -1.55
CA VAL A 88 1.30 -7.54 -2.85
C VAL A 88 0.77 -8.75 -3.59
N ARG A 89 0.11 -8.51 -4.72
CA ARG A 89 -0.32 -9.54 -5.64
C ARG A 89 0.69 -9.64 -6.77
N LEU A 90 1.34 -10.80 -6.87
CA LEU A 90 2.16 -11.21 -8.00
C LEU A 90 1.21 -11.71 -9.08
N LEU A 91 1.18 -11.06 -10.24
CA LEU A 91 0.22 -11.34 -11.30
C LEU A 91 0.87 -12.15 -12.43
N ASP A 92 1.97 -11.63 -12.98
CA ASP A 92 2.67 -12.20 -14.12
C ASP A 92 4.18 -11.91 -14.06
N SER A 93 4.97 -12.54 -14.93
CA SER A 93 6.41 -12.33 -15.03
C SER A 93 6.93 -12.46 -16.45
N GLU A 94 7.95 -11.67 -16.79
CA GLU A 94 8.73 -11.84 -18.02
C GLU A 94 10.08 -12.49 -17.70
N ARG A 95 10.46 -13.53 -18.46
CA ARG A 95 11.77 -14.22 -18.39
C ARG A 95 12.15 -14.85 -17.05
N LEU A 96 11.27 -14.82 -16.04
CA LEU A 96 11.56 -15.33 -14.70
C LEU A 96 11.52 -16.87 -14.63
N PHE A 97 10.53 -17.47 -15.28
CA PHE A 97 10.32 -18.92 -15.35
C PHE A 97 10.93 -19.57 -16.60
N GLU A 98 11.17 -18.78 -17.65
CA GLU A 98 11.80 -19.23 -18.90
C GLU A 98 13.26 -19.63 -18.68
N ALA A 99 13.99 -18.86 -17.86
CA ALA A 99 15.34 -19.20 -17.43
C ALA A 99 15.31 -20.53 -16.68
N ASP A 100 15.95 -21.56 -17.23
CA ASP A 100 16.07 -22.91 -16.67
C ASP A 100 14.76 -23.74 -16.60
N ASN A 101 13.70 -23.34 -17.31
CA ASN A 101 12.43 -24.08 -17.38
C ASN A 101 11.83 -24.35 -15.98
N ARG A 102 11.75 -23.30 -15.16
CA ARG A 102 11.39 -23.38 -13.74
C ARG A 102 9.88 -23.53 -13.58
N LYS A 103 9.46 -24.51 -12.78
CA LYS A 103 8.03 -24.72 -12.44
C LYS A 103 7.49 -23.73 -11.41
N HIS A 104 8.36 -23.27 -10.50
CA HIS A 104 7.98 -22.33 -9.45
C HIS A 104 9.21 -21.59 -8.92
N VAL A 105 8.96 -20.46 -8.27
CA VAL A 105 9.92 -19.69 -7.48
C VAL A 105 9.41 -19.52 -6.05
N LEU A 106 10.30 -19.24 -5.12
CA LEU A 106 9.97 -18.89 -3.74
C LEU A 106 10.11 -17.39 -3.57
N CYS A 107 9.02 -16.73 -3.22
CA CYS A 107 8.96 -15.28 -3.01
C CYS A 107 8.97 -14.99 -1.51
N HIS A 108 9.83 -14.06 -1.10
CA HIS A 108 9.91 -13.52 0.23
C HIS A 108 9.55 -12.03 0.18
N LEU A 109 8.58 -11.61 1.00
CA LEU A 109 8.14 -10.22 1.10
C LEU A 109 8.32 -9.72 2.54
N TRP A 110 8.89 -8.54 2.69
CA TRP A 110 8.93 -7.78 3.94
C TRP A 110 9.02 -6.28 3.65
N ALA A 111 8.93 -5.45 4.68
CA ALA A 111 9.33 -4.06 4.62
C ALA A 111 10.61 -3.80 5.41
N ASP A 112 11.47 -2.96 4.86
CA ASP A 112 12.59 -2.33 5.56
C ASP A 112 12.09 -1.02 6.14
N GLU A 113 12.07 -0.90 7.47
CA GLU A 113 11.52 0.24 8.20
C GLU A 113 12.59 1.31 8.54
N GLY A 114 13.79 1.18 7.97
CA GLY A 114 14.91 2.02 8.32
C GLY A 114 15.45 1.71 9.73
N GLY A 115 16.66 2.22 10.02
CA GLY A 115 17.32 1.96 11.31
C GLY A 115 17.64 0.49 11.58
N GLY A 116 17.67 -0.36 10.54
CA GLY A 116 17.95 -1.79 10.64
C GLY A 116 16.78 -2.65 11.13
N ARG A 117 15.56 -2.09 11.20
CA ARG A 117 14.35 -2.85 11.53
C ARG A 117 13.72 -3.41 10.26
N THR A 118 13.36 -4.69 10.31
CA THR A 118 12.65 -5.37 9.22
C THR A 118 11.42 -6.08 9.75
N THR A 119 10.36 -6.08 8.97
CA THR A 119 9.10 -6.76 9.33
C THR A 119 9.25 -8.29 9.25
N GLU A 120 8.24 -9.02 9.71
CA GLU A 120 8.17 -10.47 9.48
C GLU A 120 8.17 -10.77 7.97
N VAL A 121 8.92 -11.80 7.58
CA VAL A 121 9.06 -12.20 6.18
C VAL A 121 7.92 -13.13 5.78
N SER A 122 7.02 -12.65 4.94
CA SER A 122 5.99 -13.47 4.29
C SER A 122 6.62 -14.30 3.18
N LYS A 123 6.38 -15.62 3.19
CA LYS A 123 6.99 -16.56 2.23
C LYS A 123 5.92 -17.32 1.48
N ARG A 124 5.95 -17.28 0.15
CA ARG A 124 5.02 -18.02 -0.72
C ARG A 124 5.72 -18.59 -1.95
N LYS A 125 5.28 -19.76 -2.39
CA LYS A 125 5.66 -20.27 -3.71
C LYS A 125 4.78 -19.61 -4.76
N TRP A 126 5.39 -19.20 -5.85
CA TRP A 126 4.72 -18.62 -7.00
C TRP A 126 4.94 -19.50 -8.24
N PHE A 127 3.86 -19.78 -8.95
CA PHE A 127 3.82 -20.57 -10.17
C PHE A 127 3.45 -19.66 -11.35
N SER A 128 4.01 -19.95 -12.54
CA SER A 128 3.81 -19.12 -13.75
C SER A 128 2.35 -18.96 -14.17
N GLU A 129 1.49 -19.91 -13.83
CA GLU A 129 0.08 -19.94 -14.24
C GLU A 129 -0.88 -19.36 -13.19
N SER A 130 -0.37 -18.89 -12.04
CA SER A 130 -1.22 -18.48 -10.92
C SER A 130 -0.77 -17.17 -10.30
N ALA A 131 -1.72 -16.27 -10.05
CA ALA A 131 -1.48 -15.13 -9.18
C ALA A 131 -1.19 -15.60 -7.74
N THR A 132 -0.29 -14.92 -7.05
CA THR A 132 0.07 -15.21 -5.65
C THR A 132 0.03 -13.96 -4.82
N GLU A 133 -0.42 -14.07 -3.58
CA GLU A 133 -0.56 -12.95 -2.68
C GLU A 133 0.34 -13.08 -1.45
N LEU A 134 1.02 -11.98 -1.11
CA LEU A 134 1.83 -11.84 0.08
C LEU A 134 1.40 -10.56 0.82
N THR A 135 1.57 -10.55 2.14
CA THR A 135 1.22 -9.40 2.98
C THR A 135 2.36 -9.10 3.94
N ALA A 136 2.58 -7.83 4.24
CA ALA A 136 3.50 -7.39 5.30
C ALA A 136 2.88 -6.22 6.08
N GLU A 137 3.23 -6.13 7.37
CA GLU A 137 2.77 -5.09 8.27
C GLU A 137 3.90 -4.11 8.56
N VAL A 138 3.63 -2.81 8.47
CA VAL A 138 4.60 -1.74 8.61
C VAL A 138 4.07 -0.67 9.56
N LEU A 139 4.96 -0.06 10.34
CA LEU A 139 4.65 1.00 11.30
C LEU A 139 4.69 2.37 10.64
N ASP A 140 5.78 2.66 9.92
CA ASP A 140 5.95 3.94 9.23
C ASP A 140 6.11 3.74 7.72
N PRO A 141 5.00 3.78 6.96
CA PRO A 141 5.06 3.59 5.52
C PRO A 141 5.77 4.74 4.77
N ALA A 142 5.96 5.91 5.38
CA ALA A 142 6.62 7.03 4.72
C ALA A 142 8.15 6.84 4.61
N SER A 143 8.74 6.19 5.61
CA SER A 143 10.18 5.91 5.65
C SER A 143 10.53 4.49 5.19
N SER A 144 9.53 3.64 4.94
CA SER A 144 9.73 2.23 4.66
C SER A 144 9.82 1.89 3.16
N CYS A 145 10.58 0.83 2.87
CA CYS A 145 10.69 0.24 1.54
C CYS A 145 10.05 -1.14 1.49
N LEU A 146 9.30 -1.43 0.44
CA LEU A 146 8.89 -2.78 0.08
C LEU A 146 10.11 -3.54 -0.44
N VAL A 147 10.34 -4.74 0.10
CA VAL A 147 11.38 -5.65 -0.39
C VAL A 147 10.75 -6.97 -0.78
N LEU A 148 10.88 -7.33 -2.06
CA LEU A 148 10.47 -8.62 -2.61
C LEU A 148 11.71 -9.33 -3.16
N GLU A 149 12.09 -10.44 -2.51
CA GLU A 149 13.15 -11.30 -3.01
C GLU A 149 12.57 -12.58 -3.61
N VAL A 150 13.07 -12.92 -4.79
CA VAL A 150 12.66 -14.10 -5.56
C VAL A 150 13.80 -15.08 -5.61
N PHE A 151 13.53 -16.30 -5.17
CA PHE A 151 14.49 -17.39 -5.13
C PHE A 151 14.07 -18.53 -6.06
N ALA A 152 15.03 -19.08 -6.79
CA ALA A 152 14.82 -20.28 -7.59
C ALA A 152 15.69 -21.43 -7.05
N LYS A 153 15.23 -22.65 -7.27
CA LYS A 153 16.03 -23.84 -6.97
C LYS A 153 17.23 -23.90 -7.92
N ASP A 154 18.44 -24.05 -7.38
CA ASP A 154 19.66 -24.11 -8.19
C ASP A 154 19.75 -25.43 -9.01
N PRO A 155 19.71 -25.37 -10.35
CA PRO A 155 19.83 -26.56 -11.21
C PRO A 155 21.26 -27.11 -11.28
N VAL A 156 22.29 -26.32 -10.93
CA VAL A 156 23.71 -26.72 -11.06
C VAL A 156 24.03 -27.94 -10.17
N THR A 157 23.39 -28.03 -9.01
CA THR A 157 23.52 -29.18 -8.09
C THR A 157 23.04 -30.51 -8.70
N LEU A 158 22.04 -30.48 -9.60
CA LEU A 158 21.50 -31.67 -10.27
C LEU A 158 22.42 -32.14 -11.41
N TRP A 159 22.85 -31.24 -12.28
CA TRP A 159 23.67 -31.60 -13.44
C TRP A 159 25.11 -31.97 -13.08
N ASP A 160 25.71 -31.31 -12.09
CA ASP A 160 27.04 -31.68 -11.61
C ASP A 160 27.04 -33.01 -10.84
N ALA A 161 25.95 -33.34 -10.15
CA ALA A 161 25.73 -34.66 -9.56
C ALA A 161 25.64 -35.74 -10.66
N ILE A 162 24.87 -35.50 -11.71
CA ILE A 162 24.70 -36.43 -12.84
C ILE A 162 26.02 -36.60 -13.63
N ARG A 163 26.76 -35.52 -13.90
CA ARG A 163 28.08 -35.59 -14.57
C ARG A 163 29.12 -36.34 -13.74
N LYS A 164 29.09 -36.21 -12.40
CA LYS A 164 30.00 -36.96 -11.51
C LYS A 164 29.66 -38.46 -11.47
N LEU A 165 28.39 -38.83 -11.64
CA LEU A 165 27.94 -40.21 -11.80
C LEU A 165 28.35 -40.84 -13.15
N ALA A 166 28.47 -40.04 -14.21
CA ALA A 166 28.80 -40.50 -15.56
C ALA A 166 30.32 -40.66 -15.83
N ARG A 167 31.21 -40.33 -14.89
CA ARG A 167 32.66 -40.55 -15.05
C ARG A 167 33.02 -41.99 -14.65
N PRO A 168 33.72 -42.77 -15.50
CA PRO A 168 34.16 -44.11 -15.16
C PRO A 168 35.32 -44.03 -14.16
N GLY A 169 35.00 -44.24 -12.89
CA GLY A 169 35.95 -44.41 -11.79
C GLY A 169 35.47 -45.55 -10.90
N SER A 170 36.37 -46.13 -10.10
CA SER A 170 36.14 -47.34 -9.28
C SER A 170 34.80 -47.34 -8.53
N LEU A 171 34.22 -48.53 -8.30
CA LEU A 171 32.98 -48.75 -7.54
C LEU A 171 32.94 -48.01 -6.19
N SER A 172 34.09 -47.82 -5.54
CA SER A 172 34.22 -47.02 -4.31
C SER A 172 33.92 -45.52 -4.53
N ALA A 173 34.39 -44.92 -5.62
CA ALA A 173 34.13 -43.53 -5.98
C ALA A 173 32.67 -43.32 -6.42
N PHE A 174 32.05 -44.34 -7.02
CA PHE A 174 30.63 -44.35 -7.34
C PHE A 174 29.76 -44.38 -6.08
N LEU A 175 30.09 -45.23 -5.09
CA LEU A 175 29.39 -45.28 -3.80
C LEU A 175 29.57 -43.99 -2.98
N GLU A 176 30.76 -43.37 -2.98
CA GLU A 176 30.96 -42.06 -2.35
C GLU A 176 30.20 -40.93 -3.07
N SER A 177 30.14 -40.98 -4.40
CA SER A 177 29.38 -40.01 -5.19
C SER A 177 27.87 -40.17 -4.95
N LEU A 178 27.36 -41.40 -4.92
CA LEU A 178 25.99 -41.69 -4.50
C LEU A 178 25.75 -41.20 -3.08
N ARG A 179 26.63 -41.47 -2.11
CA ARG A 179 26.47 -40.98 -0.74
C ARG A 179 26.46 -39.44 -0.67
N LYS A 180 27.26 -38.74 -1.49
CA LYS A 180 27.24 -37.27 -1.59
C LYS A 180 25.95 -36.76 -2.23
N VAL A 181 25.46 -37.41 -3.28
CA VAL A 181 24.18 -37.11 -3.92
C VAL A 181 23.02 -37.37 -2.97
N PHE A 182 22.95 -38.54 -2.35
CA PHE A 182 21.95 -38.87 -1.33
C PHE A 182 22.02 -37.90 -0.13
N SER A 183 23.20 -37.53 0.36
CA SER A 183 23.31 -36.56 1.47
C SER A 183 23.00 -35.10 1.07
N GLN A 184 23.16 -34.71 -0.20
CA GLN A 184 22.70 -33.42 -0.72
C GLN A 184 21.21 -33.39 -1.06
N TYR A 185 20.64 -34.50 -1.56
CA TYR A 185 19.23 -34.62 -1.92
C TYR A 185 18.31 -34.92 -0.73
N PHE A 186 18.81 -35.61 0.30
CA PHE A 186 18.06 -35.92 1.53
C PHE A 186 18.35 -34.95 2.69
N ARG A 187 19.14 -33.90 2.47
CA ARG A 187 19.11 -32.74 3.36
C ARG A 187 17.85 -31.93 3.08
N PRO A 188 16.99 -31.65 4.07
CA PRO A 188 15.80 -30.83 3.90
C PRO A 188 16.26 -29.37 3.73
N GLY A 189 16.57 -28.99 2.51
CA GLY A 189 17.18 -27.69 2.22
C GLY A 189 17.87 -27.69 0.87
N THR A 190 17.13 -27.99 -0.20
CA THR A 190 17.58 -27.70 -1.57
C THR A 190 17.96 -26.23 -1.65
N ALA A 191 19.23 -25.93 -1.94
CA ALA A 191 19.75 -24.57 -1.95
C ALA A 191 18.96 -23.71 -2.96
N TYR A 192 18.18 -22.78 -2.42
CA TYR A 192 17.50 -21.75 -3.19
C TYR A 192 18.50 -20.62 -3.43
N LYS A 193 18.69 -20.23 -4.69
CA LYS A 193 19.53 -19.09 -5.09
C LYS A 193 18.64 -17.88 -5.34
N LEU A 194 19.05 -16.72 -4.84
CA LEU A 194 18.40 -15.45 -5.17
C LEU A 194 18.53 -15.21 -6.68
N VAL A 195 17.39 -15.06 -7.36
CA VAL A 195 17.32 -14.80 -8.80
C VAL A 195 16.90 -13.38 -9.12
N GLY A 196 16.35 -12.66 -8.14
CA GLY A 196 16.07 -11.24 -8.29
C GLY A 196 15.52 -10.62 -7.01
N ARG A 197 15.73 -9.33 -6.86
CA ARG A 197 15.26 -8.50 -5.76
C ARG A 197 14.57 -7.27 -6.32
N LEU A 198 13.41 -6.95 -5.80
CA LEU A 198 12.76 -5.66 -5.99
C LEU A 198 12.79 -4.91 -4.66
N GLU A 199 13.21 -3.66 -4.73
CA GLU A 199 13.19 -2.74 -3.60
C GLU A 199 12.62 -1.41 -4.11
N SER A 200 11.52 -0.97 -3.49
CA SER A 200 10.82 0.26 -3.85
C SER A 200 10.34 0.96 -2.60
N SER A 201 10.50 2.28 -2.53
CA SER A 201 9.88 3.09 -1.47
C SER A 201 8.36 2.89 -1.53
N LEU A 202 7.74 2.70 -0.36
CA LEU A 202 6.28 2.62 -0.28
C LEU A 202 5.61 3.93 -0.70
N GLU A 203 6.31 5.07 -0.66
CA GLU A 203 5.79 6.36 -1.13
C GLU A 203 5.72 6.46 -2.66
N ASP A 204 6.56 5.70 -3.38
CA ASP A 204 6.60 5.71 -4.85
C ASP A 204 5.54 4.79 -5.47
N ILE A 205 5.04 3.82 -4.71
CA ILE A 205 4.08 2.82 -5.17
C ILE A 205 2.69 3.44 -5.30
N PRO A 206 1.99 3.27 -6.43
CA PRO A 206 0.62 3.77 -6.61
C PRO A 206 -0.33 3.32 -5.49
N CYS A 207 -1.08 4.26 -4.92
CA CYS A 207 -1.97 3.99 -3.78
C CYS A 207 -3.27 3.22 -4.12
N VAL A 208 -3.38 2.60 -5.32
CA VAL A 208 -4.67 2.11 -5.86
C VAL A 208 -4.63 0.68 -6.43
N GLY A 209 -3.73 -0.20 -5.97
CA GLY A 209 -3.67 -1.55 -6.53
C GLY A 209 -3.40 -1.58 -8.04
N VAL A 210 -2.80 -0.51 -8.57
CA VAL A 210 -2.46 -0.40 -9.99
C VAL A 210 -1.48 -1.50 -10.33
N GLU A 211 -1.74 -2.20 -11.42
CA GLU A 211 -0.86 -3.23 -11.92
C GLU A 211 0.31 -2.58 -12.66
N GLU A 212 1.53 -2.77 -12.16
CA GLU A 212 2.74 -2.21 -12.75
C GLU A 212 3.82 -3.28 -12.94
N TRP A 213 4.63 -3.08 -13.98
CA TRP A 213 5.78 -3.92 -14.28
C TRP A 213 7.02 -3.38 -13.58
N TYR A 214 7.66 -4.23 -12.79
CA TYR A 214 8.88 -3.92 -12.06
C TYR A 214 10.04 -4.76 -12.56
N VAL A 215 11.18 -4.13 -12.80
CA VAL A 215 12.43 -4.79 -13.18
C VAL A 215 13.11 -5.34 -11.93
N LEU A 216 13.46 -6.62 -11.93
CA LEU A 216 14.21 -7.23 -10.84
C LEU A 216 15.67 -6.81 -10.89
N LYS A 217 16.31 -6.70 -9.72
CA LYS A 217 17.73 -6.39 -9.58
C LYS A 217 18.51 -7.56 -8.98
N ASP A 218 19.80 -7.63 -9.25
CA ASP A 218 20.70 -8.57 -8.59
C ASP A 218 21.15 -8.07 -7.20
N THR A 219 22.02 -8.83 -6.52
CA THR A 219 22.58 -8.45 -5.22
C THR A 219 23.47 -7.20 -5.26
N ALA A 220 23.97 -6.82 -6.44
CA ALA A 220 24.77 -5.63 -6.64
C ALA A 220 23.92 -4.40 -7.05
N GLY A 221 22.61 -4.59 -7.24
CA GLY A 221 21.68 -3.55 -7.65
C GLY A 221 21.60 -3.34 -9.17
N HIS A 222 22.20 -4.21 -9.97
CA HIS A 222 22.09 -4.16 -11.44
C HIS A 222 20.74 -4.69 -11.91
N ASN A 223 20.16 -4.03 -12.91
CA ASN A 223 18.90 -4.45 -13.52
C ASN A 223 19.09 -5.80 -14.24
N LEU A 224 18.22 -6.75 -13.93
CA LEU A 224 18.11 -8.02 -14.63
C LEU A 224 17.15 -7.88 -15.82
N GLU A 225 17.18 -8.85 -16.72
CA GLU A 225 16.20 -8.91 -17.82
C GLU A 225 14.81 -9.36 -17.37
N SER A 226 14.73 -9.99 -16.19
CA SER A 226 13.47 -10.48 -15.62
C SER A 226 12.64 -9.36 -15.03
N LYS A 227 11.33 -9.39 -15.30
CA LYS A 227 10.35 -8.45 -14.75
C LYS A 227 9.21 -9.19 -14.06
N VAL A 228 8.57 -8.51 -13.12
CA VAL A 228 7.38 -9.00 -12.43
C VAL A 228 6.28 -7.96 -12.50
N GLN A 229 5.06 -8.40 -12.76
CA GLN A 229 3.88 -7.56 -12.71
C GLN A 229 3.27 -7.67 -11.31
N LEU A 230 3.16 -6.53 -10.63
CA LEU A 230 2.71 -6.44 -9.25
C LEU A 230 1.50 -5.50 -9.14
N SER A 231 0.57 -5.85 -8.25
CA SER A 231 -0.45 -4.94 -7.74
C SER A 231 -0.28 -4.82 -6.23
N VAL A 232 -0.16 -3.58 -5.73
CA VAL A 232 0.05 -3.30 -4.30
C VAL A 232 -1.13 -2.52 -3.75
N THR A 233 -1.76 -3.05 -2.71
CA THR A 233 -2.88 -2.42 -2.02
C THR A 233 -2.52 -2.18 -0.56
N PHE A 234 -2.87 -0.99 -0.06
CA PHE A 234 -2.61 -0.59 1.31
C PHE A 234 -3.89 -0.65 2.13
N HIS A 235 -3.81 -1.28 3.30
CA HIS A 235 -4.89 -1.37 4.25
C HIS A 235 -4.42 -0.78 5.58
N SER A 236 -5.20 0.14 6.14
CA SER A 236 -5.00 0.54 7.53
C SER A 236 -5.49 -0.60 8.40
N VAL A 237 -4.63 -1.15 9.27
CA VAL A 237 -5.09 -2.08 10.31
C VAL A 237 -5.68 -1.22 11.41
N ALA A 238 -6.97 -0.91 11.29
CA ALA A 238 -7.67 -0.20 12.36
C ALA A 238 -7.73 -1.09 13.60
N SER A 239 -7.21 -0.60 14.73
CA SER A 239 -7.44 -1.19 16.04
C SER A 239 -8.89 -0.97 16.46
N ALA A 240 -9.74 -1.98 16.23
CA ALA A 240 -11.07 -2.18 16.83
C ALA A 240 -12.20 -1.13 16.63
N ASP A 241 -13.43 -1.67 16.53
CA ASP A 241 -14.74 -1.15 16.96
C ASP A 241 -15.44 0.05 16.30
N ILE A 242 -14.97 0.64 15.20
CA ILE A 242 -15.83 1.59 14.44
C ILE A 242 -16.69 0.83 13.43
N SER A 243 -18.02 0.94 13.57
CA SER A 243 -18.98 0.31 12.67
C SER A 243 -18.84 0.83 11.23
N VAL A 244 -19.12 -0.02 10.23
CA VAL A 244 -19.12 0.39 8.81
C VAL A 244 -20.03 1.60 8.57
N LEU A 245 -21.18 1.63 9.25
CA LEU A 245 -22.16 2.72 9.13
C LEU A 245 -21.63 4.05 9.68
N GLU A 246 -20.81 4.01 10.73
CA GLU A 246 -20.17 5.20 11.28
C GLU A 246 -19.10 5.75 10.34
N ARG A 247 -18.26 4.89 9.74
CA ARG A 247 -17.29 5.31 8.70
C ARG A 247 -17.96 5.96 7.49
N ILE A 248 -19.12 5.42 7.08
CA ILE A 248 -19.94 5.99 6.01
C ILE A 248 -20.47 7.37 6.42
N ARG A 249 -20.99 7.51 7.65
CA ARG A 249 -21.47 8.81 8.17
C ARG A 249 -20.36 9.85 8.22
N GLU A 250 -19.17 9.47 8.69
CA GLU A 250 -17.99 10.34 8.70
C GLU A 250 -17.61 10.79 7.28
N HIS A 251 -17.61 9.86 6.32
CA HIS A 251 -17.33 10.18 4.92
C HIS A 251 -18.33 11.17 4.32
N TYR A 252 -19.62 11.03 4.61
CA TYR A 252 -20.64 11.99 4.19
C TYR A 252 -20.47 13.35 4.86
N ALA A 253 -20.14 13.37 6.16
CA ALA A 253 -19.89 14.62 6.87
C ALA A 253 -18.66 15.36 6.31
N LEU A 254 -17.60 14.64 5.93
CA LEU A 254 -16.44 15.19 5.23
C LEU A 254 -16.81 15.74 3.86
N SER A 255 -17.58 14.96 3.09
CA SER A 255 -18.07 15.37 1.76
C SER A 255 -18.84 16.68 1.85
N PHE A 256 -19.70 16.80 2.85
CA PHE A 256 -20.47 18.01 3.11
C PHE A 256 -19.59 19.20 3.50
N ALA A 257 -18.60 19.01 4.37
CA ALA A 257 -17.68 20.07 4.77
C ALA A 257 -16.88 20.63 3.57
N PHE A 258 -16.46 19.77 2.64
CA PHE A 258 -15.77 20.20 1.43
C PHE A 258 -16.70 20.91 0.44
N LEU A 259 -17.93 20.41 0.29
CA LEU A 259 -18.97 21.07 -0.52
C LEU A 259 -19.25 22.48 0.01
N GLU A 260 -19.51 22.63 1.32
CA GLU A 260 -19.81 23.93 1.94
C GLU A 260 -18.66 24.91 1.71
N HIS A 261 -17.42 24.48 1.93
CA HIS A 261 -16.26 25.33 1.69
C HIS A 261 -16.16 25.77 0.23
N ASN A 262 -16.36 24.85 -0.73
CA ASN A 262 -16.21 25.18 -2.14
C ASN A 262 -17.34 26.11 -2.63
N VAL A 263 -18.57 25.91 -2.16
CA VAL A 263 -19.71 26.81 -2.43
C VAL A 263 -19.45 28.20 -1.86
N GLU A 264 -18.93 28.31 -0.63
CA GLU A 264 -18.61 29.62 0.00
C GLU A 264 -17.49 30.38 -0.76
N GLN A 265 -16.66 29.68 -1.55
CA GLN A 265 -15.54 30.27 -2.29
C GLN A 265 -15.81 30.49 -3.79
N THR A 266 -16.95 30.02 -4.30
CA THR A 266 -17.29 30.07 -5.72
C THR A 266 -18.45 31.04 -5.98
N ALA A 267 -18.43 31.73 -7.12
CA ALA A 267 -19.53 32.61 -7.52
C ALA A 267 -20.80 31.78 -7.81
N GLU A 268 -21.98 32.33 -7.50
CA GLU A 268 -23.26 31.60 -7.63
C GLU A 268 -23.52 31.10 -9.06
N ASP A 269 -23.16 31.89 -10.08
CA ASP A 269 -23.31 31.54 -11.50
C ASP A 269 -22.48 30.31 -11.89
N ASP A 270 -21.29 30.16 -11.30
CA ASP A 270 -20.42 29.00 -11.54
C ASP A 270 -20.94 27.76 -10.83
N VAL A 271 -21.49 27.91 -9.61
CA VAL A 271 -22.11 26.81 -8.84
C VAL A 271 -23.30 26.22 -9.60
N ALA A 272 -24.11 27.06 -10.25
CA ALA A 272 -25.26 26.60 -11.04
C ALA A 272 -24.88 25.72 -12.24
N GLN A 273 -23.63 25.81 -12.71
CA GLN A 273 -23.12 25.04 -13.85
C GLN A 273 -22.44 23.73 -13.45
N TRP A 274 -22.30 23.46 -12.14
CA TRP A 274 -21.68 22.23 -11.67
C TRP A 274 -22.52 21.02 -12.02
N SER A 275 -21.95 20.14 -12.85
CA SER A 275 -22.60 18.90 -13.29
C SER A 275 -21.87 17.65 -12.79
N LYS A 276 -20.66 17.81 -12.26
CA LYS A 276 -19.82 16.71 -11.78
C LYS A 276 -19.42 16.93 -10.34
N TRP A 277 -19.29 15.82 -9.62
CA TRP A 277 -18.84 15.85 -8.22
C TRP A 277 -17.46 16.51 -8.06
N SER A 278 -16.60 16.40 -9.08
CA SER A 278 -15.28 17.06 -9.10
C SER A 278 -15.33 18.57 -9.05
N ASP A 279 -16.41 19.15 -9.58
CA ASP A 279 -16.62 20.58 -9.63
C ASP A 279 -17.16 21.03 -8.27
N CYS A 280 -18.02 20.21 -7.66
CA CYS A 280 -18.67 20.47 -6.38
C CYS A 280 -17.72 20.51 -5.18
N VAL A 281 -16.82 19.54 -5.03
CA VAL A 281 -15.92 19.44 -3.86
C VAL A 281 -14.47 19.84 -4.17
N GLY A 282 -14.16 20.07 -5.45
CA GLY A 282 -12.80 20.35 -5.92
C GLY A 282 -11.87 19.14 -5.88
N ARG A 283 -10.75 19.23 -6.62
CA ARG A 283 -9.79 18.12 -6.76
C ARG A 283 -9.13 17.70 -5.43
N ARG A 284 -8.82 18.67 -4.57
CA ARG A 284 -8.20 18.42 -3.25
C ARG A 284 -9.15 17.70 -2.31
N GLY A 285 -10.42 18.13 -2.26
CA GLY A 285 -11.49 17.46 -1.51
C GLY A 285 -11.74 16.04 -2.00
N LEU A 286 -11.85 15.84 -3.31
CA LEU A 286 -11.97 14.49 -3.90
C LEU A 286 -10.82 13.57 -3.53
N THR A 287 -9.58 14.07 -3.57
CA THR A 287 -8.40 13.26 -3.24
C THR A 287 -8.47 12.78 -1.79
N LEU A 288 -8.86 13.65 -0.86
CA LEU A 288 -9.06 13.30 0.55
C LEU A 288 -10.21 12.31 0.74
N LEU A 289 -11.36 12.53 0.10
CA LEU A 289 -12.50 11.62 0.18
C LEU A 289 -12.14 10.23 -0.33
N ARG A 290 -11.44 10.15 -1.47
CA ARG A 290 -10.99 8.88 -2.02
C ARG A 290 -10.04 8.15 -1.08
N GLN A 291 -9.04 8.84 -0.55
CA GLN A 291 -8.10 8.25 0.42
C GLN A 291 -8.84 7.77 1.67
N HIS A 292 -9.78 8.56 2.18
CA HIS A 292 -10.63 8.16 3.30
C HIS A 292 -11.46 6.90 2.97
N ALA A 293 -12.04 6.81 1.77
CA ALA A 293 -12.81 5.64 1.34
C ALA A 293 -11.93 4.38 1.25
N LEU A 294 -10.76 4.48 0.62
CA LEU A 294 -9.82 3.36 0.47
C LEU A 294 -9.31 2.86 1.82
N GLN A 295 -8.87 3.76 2.70
CA GLN A 295 -8.36 3.40 4.03
C GLN A 295 -9.41 2.72 4.91
N ASN A 296 -10.69 3.02 4.69
CA ASN A 296 -11.80 2.45 5.43
C ASN A 296 -12.49 1.28 4.71
N ASN A 297 -11.92 0.82 3.59
CA ASN A 297 -12.46 -0.24 2.73
C ASN A 297 -13.92 0.01 2.26
N MET A 298 -14.22 1.26 1.90
CA MET A 298 -15.54 1.68 1.41
C MET A 298 -15.55 1.71 -0.13
N GLN A 299 -15.33 0.55 -0.76
CA GLN A 299 -15.19 0.42 -2.21
C GLN A 299 -16.45 0.91 -2.97
N ASP A 300 -17.65 0.63 -2.45
CA ASP A 300 -18.90 1.09 -3.07
C ASP A 300 -19.06 2.62 -3.05
N VAL A 301 -18.56 3.26 -1.98
CA VAL A 301 -18.57 4.71 -1.82
C VAL A 301 -17.52 5.34 -2.74
N GLU A 302 -16.33 4.72 -2.84
CA GLU A 302 -15.32 5.12 -3.82
C GLU A 302 -15.87 5.05 -5.25
N ALA A 303 -16.56 3.96 -5.58
CA ALA A 303 -17.19 3.74 -6.87
C ALA A 303 -18.25 4.82 -7.15
N HIS A 304 -19.05 5.24 -6.16
CA HIS A 304 -20.01 6.34 -6.32
C HIS A 304 -19.33 7.69 -6.55
N CYS A 305 -18.26 8.01 -5.80
CA CYS A 305 -17.48 9.23 -6.03
C CYS A 305 -16.86 9.27 -7.44
N CYS A 306 -16.51 8.12 -8.02
CA CYS A 306 -15.97 7.99 -9.36
C CYS A 306 -17.05 7.94 -10.46
N TYR A 307 -18.21 7.32 -10.18
CA TYR A 307 -19.32 7.18 -11.14
C TYR A 307 -19.93 8.54 -11.49
N LEU A 308 -20.07 9.43 -10.50
CA LEU A 308 -20.54 10.81 -10.68
C LEU A 308 -19.58 11.72 -11.48
N GLN A 309 -18.49 11.17 -12.02
CA GLN A 309 -17.55 11.89 -12.90
C GLN A 309 -17.67 11.52 -14.36
N ARG A 310 -18.29 10.37 -14.69
CA ARG A 310 -18.59 10.09 -16.10
C ARG A 310 -19.61 11.13 -16.54
N PRO A 311 -19.36 11.89 -17.62
CA PRO A 311 -20.46 12.61 -18.25
C PRO A 311 -21.55 11.58 -18.52
N LEU A 312 -22.77 11.86 -18.08
CA LEU A 312 -23.94 11.16 -18.56
C LEU A 312 -23.98 11.45 -20.06
N ASN A 313 -23.38 10.56 -20.86
CA ASN A 313 -23.66 10.50 -22.29
C ASN A 313 -25.10 10.00 -22.37
N ILE A 314 -26.04 10.94 -22.28
CA ILE A 314 -27.43 10.72 -22.64
C ILE A 314 -27.43 10.72 -24.17
N GLU A 315 -27.42 9.53 -24.76
CA GLU A 315 -27.84 9.32 -26.14
C GLU A 315 -29.37 9.38 -26.25
#